data_AF-A0A3B3RUM5-F1
#
_entry.id   AF-A0A3B3RUM5-F1
#
_cell.length_a   1.000
_cell.length_b   1.000
_cell.length_c   1.000
_cell.angle_alpha   90.00
_cell.angle_beta   90.00
_cell.angle_gamma   90.00
#
_symmetry.space_group_name_H-M   'P 1'
#
loop_
_entity.id
_entity.type
_entity.pdbx_description
1 polymer ?
#
loop_
_entity_poly.entity_id
_entity_poly.type
_entity_poly.pdbx_seq_one_letter_code
_entity_poly.pdbx_strand_id
1 'polypeptide(L)'
;MYIRVGGTMSQWACVHSGVPQGSILGPLLFLIYINDIDTNTYSKLVKFRLQWDFDLISHWTDTWQMKFNIDKCKVIHAGSRNIKYRYFLGSTEIKAADYEKDLGVYVDASMSPSRQCGEAIKKANRMLGYISRCVEFKSKEVMLQL
;
A
#
# COMPACT_ATOMS: atom_id res chain seq x y z
N MET A 1 -19.74 -19.52 9.93
CA MET A 1 -19.87 -18.06 9.96
C MET A 1 -21.19 -17.67 9.31
N TYR A 2 -21.79 -16.57 9.75
CA TYR A 2 -22.94 -15.92 9.11
C TYR A 2 -22.62 -14.43 8.99
N ILE A 3 -23.30 -13.73 8.08
CA ILE A 3 -23.15 -12.28 7.90
C ILE A 3 -24.49 -11.62 8.28
N ARG A 4 -24.42 -10.47 8.96
CA ARG A 4 -25.60 -9.65 9.28
C ARG A 4 -25.53 -8.32 8.54
N VAL A 5 -26.56 -7.99 7.77
CA VAL A 5 -26.72 -6.71 7.08
C VAL A 5 -28.13 -6.18 7.34
N GLY A 6 -28.24 -4.94 7.84
CA GLY A 6 -29.54 -4.30 8.06
C GLY A 6 -30.52 -5.10 8.92
N GLY A 7 -30.04 -5.84 9.93
CA GLY A 7 -30.86 -6.66 10.82
C GLY A 7 -31.22 -8.06 10.29
N THR A 8 -30.95 -8.35 9.02
CA THR A 8 -31.15 -9.68 8.43
C THR A 8 -29.87 -10.51 8.54
N MET A 9 -30.00 -11.80 8.83
CA MET A 9 -28.87 -12.73 8.98
C MET A 9 -28.87 -13.76 7.85
N SER A 10 -27.69 -14.04 7.29
CA SER A 10 -27.53 -15.14 6.34
C SER A 10 -27.66 -16.50 7.04
N GLN A 11 -27.76 -17.54 6.23
CA GLN A 11 -27.62 -18.92 6.70
C GLN A 11 -26.20 -19.15 7.25
N TRP A 12 -26.09 -20.12 8.16
CA TRP A 12 -24.79 -20.58 8.65
C TRP A 12 -24.03 -21.32 7.55
N ALA A 13 -22.79 -20.92 7.31
CA ALA A 13 -21.89 -21.60 6.39
C ALA A 13 -20.59 -22.00 7.09
N CYS A 14 -20.03 -23.16 6.73
CA CYS A 14 -18.68 -23.53 7.18
C CYS A 14 -17.63 -22.69 6.42
N VAL A 15 -16.64 -22.18 7.13
CA VAL A 15 -15.52 -21.42 6.54
C VAL A 15 -14.30 -22.32 6.60
N HIS A 16 -13.84 -22.79 5.45
CA HIS A 16 -12.75 -23.76 5.33
C HIS A 16 -11.36 -23.09 5.23
N SER A 17 -11.31 -21.79 4.95
CA SER A 17 -10.08 -21.02 4.76
C SER A 17 -10.24 -19.55 5.16
N GLY A 18 -9.11 -18.92 5.52
CA GLY A 18 -9.06 -17.55 6.01
C GLY A 18 -9.24 -17.41 7.52
N VAL A 19 -9.15 -16.20 8.03
CA VAL A 19 -9.35 -15.87 9.45
C VAL A 19 -10.52 -14.90 9.58
N PRO A 20 -11.41 -15.03 10.58
CA PRO A 20 -12.47 -14.07 10.81
C PRO A 20 -11.93 -12.64 10.96
N GLN A 21 -12.48 -11.71 10.19
CA GLN A 21 -12.14 -10.29 10.29
C GLN A 21 -12.48 -9.77 11.70
N GLY A 22 -11.55 -9.05 12.32
CA GLY A 22 -11.65 -8.61 13.72
C GLY A 22 -11.08 -9.60 14.74
N SER A 23 -10.53 -10.74 14.30
CA SER A 23 -9.76 -11.63 15.17
C SER A 23 -8.47 -10.96 15.64
N ILE A 24 -8.23 -10.98 16.96
CA ILE A 24 -6.98 -10.52 17.59
C ILE A 24 -5.78 -11.37 17.11
N LEU A 25 -6.00 -12.66 16.84
CA LEU A 25 -4.97 -13.58 16.40
C LEU A 25 -4.73 -13.57 14.89
N GLY A 26 -5.65 -13.00 14.10
CA GLY A 26 -5.53 -13.00 12.63
C GLY A 26 -4.22 -12.43 12.11
N PRO A 27 -3.77 -11.25 12.59
CA PRO A 27 -2.47 -10.71 12.20
C PRO A 27 -1.29 -11.62 12.55
N LEU A 28 -1.27 -12.22 13.75
CA LEU A 28 -0.19 -13.11 14.17
C LEU A 28 -0.15 -14.39 13.34
N LEU A 29 -1.30 -15.02 13.12
CA LEU A 29 -1.40 -16.23 12.30
C LEU A 29 -1.04 -15.96 10.84
N PHE A 30 -1.41 -14.79 10.32
CA PHE A 30 -1.00 -14.35 8.99
C PHE A 30 0.52 -14.21 8.89
N LEU A 31 1.17 -13.58 9.86
CA LEU A 31 2.63 -13.44 9.90
C LEU A 31 3.32 -14.81 9.93
N ILE A 32 2.83 -15.75 10.74
CA ILE A 32 3.35 -17.12 10.80
C ILE A 32 3.19 -17.81 9.43
N TYR A 33 2.03 -17.63 8.78
CA TYR A 33 1.73 -18.23 7.47
C TYR A 33 2.65 -17.73 6.36
N ILE A 34 2.99 -16.44 6.34
CA ILE A 34 3.87 -15.85 5.32
C ILE A 34 5.36 -15.90 5.69
N ASN A 35 5.72 -16.48 6.84
CA ASN A 35 7.06 -16.34 7.42
C ASN A 35 8.16 -17.00 6.56
N ASP A 36 7.81 -17.84 5.60
CA ASP A 36 8.73 -18.52 4.70
C ASP A 36 8.80 -17.87 3.30
N ILE A 37 8.08 -16.77 3.05
CA ILE A 37 7.99 -16.10 1.74
C ILE A 37 9.35 -15.68 1.18
N ASP A 38 10.32 -15.39 2.04
CA ASP A 38 11.63 -14.86 1.67
C ASP A 38 12.77 -15.90 1.83
N THR A 39 12.46 -17.15 2.20
CA THR A 39 13.44 -18.20 2.60
C THR A 39 14.57 -18.42 1.59
N ASN A 40 14.33 -18.17 0.30
CA ASN A 40 15.33 -18.34 -0.77
C ASN A 40 15.60 -17.05 -1.55
N THR A 41 15.10 -15.91 -1.08
CA THR A 41 15.38 -14.62 -1.70
C THR A 41 16.79 -14.15 -1.34
N TYR A 42 17.47 -13.53 -2.28
CA TYR A 42 18.88 -13.20 -2.14
C TYR A 42 19.15 -11.71 -1.91
N SER A 43 18.15 -10.84 -2.07
CA SER A 43 18.40 -9.41 -2.16
C SER A 43 18.73 -8.74 -0.82
N LYS A 44 20.03 -8.48 -0.61
CA LYS A 44 20.46 -7.22 0.00
C LYS A 44 20.93 -6.16 -1.01
N LEU A 45 21.57 -6.48 -2.16
CA LEU A 45 22.28 -5.42 -2.93
C LEU A 45 22.49 -5.58 -4.46
N VAL A 46 21.97 -6.59 -5.18
CA VAL A 46 22.35 -6.81 -6.60
C VAL A 46 21.17 -6.78 -7.58
N LYS A 47 21.18 -5.78 -8.51
CA LYS A 47 20.12 -5.47 -9.48
C LYS A 47 19.65 -6.66 -10.36
N PHE A 48 20.56 -7.53 -10.78
CA PHE A 48 20.20 -8.69 -11.63
C PHE A 48 19.56 -9.84 -10.86
N ARG A 49 19.73 -9.87 -9.53
CA ARG A 49 19.13 -10.91 -8.68
C ARG A 49 17.69 -10.59 -8.31
N LEU A 50 17.26 -9.34 -8.48
CA LEU A 50 15.91 -8.92 -8.12
C LEU A 50 14.83 -9.58 -8.99
N GLN A 51 15.10 -9.81 -10.29
CA GLN A 51 14.14 -10.55 -11.12
C GLN A 51 14.01 -12.01 -10.66
N TRP A 52 15.12 -12.66 -10.33
CA TRP A 52 15.10 -14.01 -9.76
C TRP A 52 14.26 -14.04 -8.48
N ASP A 53 14.45 -13.07 -7.58
CA ASP A 53 13.66 -13.00 -6.35
C ASP A 53 12.16 -12.84 -6.65
N PHE A 54 11.77 -12.07 -7.68
CA PHE A 54 10.38 -12.02 -8.13
C PHE A 54 9.88 -13.35 -8.71
N ASP A 55 10.72 -14.09 -9.44
CA ASP A 55 10.34 -15.40 -9.97
C ASP A 55 10.09 -16.41 -8.84
N LEU A 56 10.95 -16.41 -7.82
CA LEU A 56 10.78 -17.22 -6.62
C LEU A 56 9.53 -16.83 -5.83
N ILE A 57 9.32 -15.53 -5.61
CA ILE A 57 8.12 -15.02 -4.93
C ILE A 57 6.86 -15.38 -5.73
N SER A 58 6.90 -15.28 -7.06
CA SER A 58 5.79 -15.71 -7.92
C SER A 58 5.46 -17.19 -7.69
N HIS A 59 6.47 -18.05 -7.66
CA HIS A 59 6.27 -19.48 -7.40
C HIS A 59 5.71 -19.76 -6.00
N TRP A 60 6.19 -19.04 -4.98
CA TRP A 60 5.65 -19.11 -3.62
C TRP A 60 4.15 -18.70 -3.62
N THR A 61 3.79 -17.62 -4.32
CA THR A 61 2.40 -17.15 -4.37
C THR A 61 1.46 -18.14 -5.05
N ASP A 62 1.93 -18.87 -6.05
CA ASP A 62 1.14 -19.91 -6.71
C ASP A 62 0.94 -21.11 -5.77
N THR A 63 1.98 -21.50 -5.03
CA THR A 63 1.93 -22.60 -4.06
C THR A 63 0.95 -22.31 -2.93
N TRP A 64 1.01 -21.10 -2.36
CA TRP A 64 0.20 -20.69 -1.22
C TRP A 64 -1.13 -20.02 -1.61
N GLN A 65 -1.43 -19.97 -2.92
CA GLN A 65 -2.62 -19.35 -3.50
C GLN A 65 -2.84 -17.88 -3.08
N MET A 66 -1.73 -17.16 -2.88
CA MET A 66 -1.69 -15.77 -2.42
C MET A 66 -1.22 -14.83 -3.52
N LYS A 67 -1.97 -14.75 -4.62
CA LYS A 67 -1.59 -13.93 -5.78
C LYS A 67 -1.51 -12.45 -5.43
N PHE A 68 -0.43 -11.80 -5.87
CA PHE A 68 -0.29 -10.34 -5.80
C PHE A 68 -1.23 -9.63 -6.77
N ASN A 69 -1.67 -8.44 -6.37
CA ASN A 69 -2.32 -7.51 -7.29
C ASN A 69 -1.25 -6.70 -8.02
N ILE A 70 -0.85 -7.19 -9.19
CA ILE A 70 0.25 -6.61 -9.99
C ILE A 70 -0.06 -5.19 -10.44
N ASP A 71 -1.33 -4.84 -10.66
CA ASP A 71 -1.73 -3.47 -11.04
C ASP A 71 -1.45 -2.44 -9.93
N LYS A 72 -1.40 -2.89 -8.67
CA LYS A 72 -1.01 -2.06 -7.52
C LYS A 72 0.49 -2.01 -7.29
N CYS A 73 1.27 -2.93 -7.87
CA CYS A 73 2.72 -2.93 -7.79
C CYS A 73 3.29 -1.90 -8.78
N LYS A 74 4.27 -1.10 -8.35
CA LYS A 74 4.98 -0.13 -9.20
C LYS A 74 6.48 -0.28 -9.07
N VAL A 75 7.19 -0.03 -10.16
CA VAL A 75 8.66 0.09 -10.16
C VAL A 75 9.05 1.57 -10.17
N ILE A 76 9.84 1.99 -9.16
CA ILE A 76 10.46 3.31 -9.11
C ILE A 76 11.94 3.18 -9.47
N HIS A 77 12.35 3.80 -10.58
CA HIS A 77 13.74 3.78 -11.05
C HIS A 77 14.56 4.91 -10.46
N ALA A 78 15.07 4.71 -9.25
CA ALA A 78 15.93 5.70 -8.60
C ALA A 78 17.38 5.68 -9.11
N GLY A 79 18.01 6.86 -9.14
CA GLY A 79 19.43 7.06 -9.45
C GLY A 79 19.74 7.40 -10.92
N SER A 80 20.71 8.29 -11.13
CA SER A 80 21.07 8.80 -12.46
C SER A 80 21.64 7.74 -13.42
N ARG A 81 22.27 6.69 -12.89
CA ARG A 81 22.83 5.55 -13.64
C ARG A 81 21.88 4.35 -13.71
N ASN A 82 20.57 4.58 -13.58
CA ASN A 82 19.59 3.51 -13.63
C ASN A 82 19.29 3.11 -15.09
N ILE A 83 19.48 1.82 -15.40
CA ILE A 83 19.24 1.25 -16.74
C ILE A 83 17.76 1.03 -17.06
N LYS A 84 16.85 1.34 -16.12
CA LYS A 84 15.39 1.15 -16.24
C LYS A 84 14.99 -0.27 -16.63
N TYR A 85 15.56 -1.25 -15.93
CA TYR A 85 15.28 -2.67 -16.15
C TYR A 85 13.79 -2.99 -15.93
N ARG A 86 13.19 -3.76 -16.83
CA ARG A 86 11.78 -4.17 -16.75
C ARG A 86 11.65 -5.40 -15.89
N TYR A 87 10.86 -5.33 -14.83
CA TYR A 87 10.62 -6.45 -13.92
C TYR A 87 9.28 -7.10 -14.20
N PHE A 88 9.23 -8.41 -14.01
CA PHE A 88 8.04 -9.22 -14.23
C PHE A 88 7.71 -9.99 -12.95
N LEU A 89 6.41 -10.18 -12.70
CA LEU A 89 5.92 -11.12 -11.71
C LEU A 89 5.13 -12.19 -12.47
N GLY A 90 5.68 -13.39 -12.56
CA GLY A 90 5.21 -14.41 -13.49
C GLY A 90 5.32 -13.90 -14.94
N SER A 91 4.21 -13.95 -15.69
CA SER A 91 4.16 -13.48 -17.08
C SER A 91 3.83 -11.99 -17.24
N THR A 92 3.56 -11.27 -16.15
CA THR A 92 3.03 -9.90 -16.21
C THR A 92 4.10 -8.90 -15.79
N GLU A 93 4.30 -7.87 -16.61
CA GLU A 93 5.22 -6.78 -16.31
C GLU A 93 4.69 -5.88 -15.18
N ILE A 94 5.55 -5.52 -14.23
CA ILE A 94 5.26 -4.51 -13.22
C ILE A 94 5.51 -3.13 -13.83
N LYS A 95 4.47 -2.30 -13.89
CA LYS A 95 4.54 -0.98 -14.53
C LYS A 95 5.46 -0.03 -13.76
N ALA A 96 6.34 0.66 -14.47
CA ALA A 96 7.10 1.76 -13.92
C ALA A 96 6.18 2.96 -13.61
N ALA A 97 6.52 3.72 -12.57
CA ALA A 97 5.83 4.94 -12.20
C ALA A 97 6.84 6.04 -11.84
N ASP A 98 6.43 7.30 -12.03
CA ASP A 98 7.25 8.46 -11.63
C ASP A 98 7.31 8.61 -10.11
N TYR A 99 6.19 8.28 -9.45
CA TYR A 99 6.05 8.27 -8.00
C TYR A 99 4.98 7.24 -7.59
N GLU A 100 5.04 6.78 -6.35
CA GLU A 100 4.03 5.94 -5.71
C GLU A 100 3.77 6.45 -4.29
N LYS A 101 2.53 6.34 -3.82
CA LYS A 101 2.16 6.73 -2.46
C LYS A 101 1.80 5.48 -1.66
N ASP A 102 2.72 5.04 -0.83
CA ASP A 102 2.53 3.86 0.00
C ASP A 102 2.42 4.23 1.48
N LEU A 103 1.37 3.74 2.15
CA LEU A 103 1.05 4.01 3.56
C LEU A 103 1.15 5.48 4.00
N GLY A 104 0.91 6.43 3.08
CA GLY A 104 0.97 7.87 3.35
C GLY A 104 2.32 8.53 3.04
N VAL A 105 3.31 7.77 2.57
CA VAL A 105 4.63 8.25 2.17
C VAL A 105 4.72 8.27 0.64
N TYR A 106 5.10 9.41 0.07
CA TYR A 106 5.40 9.53 -1.35
C TYR A 106 6.85 9.12 -1.62
N VAL A 107 7.03 8.18 -2.54
CA VAL A 107 8.34 7.73 -3.04
C VAL A 107 8.41 8.06 -4.52
N ASP A 108 9.47 8.73 -4.95
CA ASP A 108 9.73 9.04 -6.36
C ASP A 108 11.20 8.78 -6.71
N ALA A 109 11.52 8.82 -8.02
CA ALA A 109 12.85 8.50 -8.51
C ALA A 109 13.98 9.42 -7.97
N SER A 110 13.63 10.62 -7.47
CA SER A 110 14.60 11.53 -6.86
C SER A 110 14.97 11.13 -5.43
N MET A 111 14.14 10.28 -4.79
CA MET A 111 14.24 9.91 -3.37
C MET A 111 14.21 11.14 -2.43
N SER A 112 13.73 12.27 -2.92
CA SER A 112 13.64 13.51 -2.16
C SER A 112 12.30 13.59 -1.40
N PRO A 113 12.26 14.14 -0.17
CA PRO A 113 11.01 14.39 0.53
C PRO A 113 10.20 15.55 -0.08
N SER A 114 10.69 16.23 -1.12
CA SER A 114 10.05 17.42 -1.71
C SER A 114 8.58 17.23 -2.05
N ARG A 115 8.19 16.09 -2.62
CA ARG A 115 6.78 15.78 -2.94
C ARG A 115 5.93 15.64 -1.68
N GLN A 116 6.43 14.92 -0.67
CA GLN A 116 5.77 14.78 0.63
C GLN A 116 5.53 16.15 1.27
N CYS A 117 6.55 17.01 1.28
CA CYS A 117 6.46 18.36 1.80
C CYS A 117 5.44 19.20 1.01
N GLY A 118 5.48 19.13 -0.32
CA GLY A 118 4.52 19.82 -1.19
C GLY A 118 3.07 19.43 -0.90
N GLU A 119 2.79 18.14 -0.70
CA GLU A 119 1.45 17.66 -0.35
C GLU A 119 1.01 18.08 1.05
N ALA A 120 1.93 18.12 2.02
CA ALA A 120 1.67 18.66 3.35
C ALA A 120 1.33 20.15 3.30
N ILE A 121 2.11 20.95 2.56
CA ILE A 121 1.86 22.38 2.33
C ILE A 121 0.50 22.59 1.66
N LYS A 122 0.17 21.83 0.60
CA LYS A 122 -1.14 21.91 -0.06
C LYS A 122 -2.28 21.63 0.91
N LYS A 123 -2.14 20.62 1.79
CA LYS A 123 -3.16 20.30 2.80
C LYS A 123 -3.33 21.44 3.80
N ALA A 124 -2.23 22.03 4.27
CA ALA A 124 -2.26 23.18 5.17
C ALA A 124 -2.91 24.41 4.50
N ASN A 125 -2.52 24.72 3.26
CA ASN A 125 -3.08 25.84 2.50
C ASN A 125 -4.58 25.67 2.20
N ARG A 126 -5.04 24.44 1.93
CA ARG A 126 -6.48 24.16 1.80
C ARG A 126 -7.21 24.47 3.10
N MET A 127 -6.68 24.01 4.24
CA MET A 127 -7.27 24.31 5.56
C MET A 127 -7.29 25.81 5.84
N LEU A 128 -6.18 26.51 5.59
CA LEU A 128 -6.10 27.96 5.72
C LEU A 128 -7.17 28.67 4.87
N GLY A 129 -7.35 28.24 3.62
CA GLY A 129 -8.40 28.78 2.74
C GLY A 129 -9.82 28.48 3.21
N TYR A 130 -10.06 27.36 3.91
CA TYR A 130 -11.32 27.11 4.59
C TYR A 130 -11.52 28.05 5.77
N ILE A 131 -10.51 28.20 6.64
CA ILE A 131 -10.56 29.08 7.80
C ILE A 131 -10.81 30.52 7.36
N SER A 132 -10.03 31.03 6.40
CA SER A 132 -10.16 32.40 5.88
C SER A 132 -11.57 32.68 5.37
N ARG A 133 -12.18 31.74 4.62
CA ARG A 133 -13.57 31.87 4.14
C ARG A 133 -14.61 31.72 5.26
N CYS A 134 -14.32 31.05 6.35
CA CYS A 134 -15.23 31.00 7.50
C CYS A 134 -15.14 32.26 8.36
N VAL A 135 -13.94 32.84 8.47
CA VAL A 135 -13.66 34.04 9.27
C VAL A 135 -14.27 35.29 8.63
N GLU A 136 -14.23 35.42 7.30
CA GLU A 136 -14.85 36.56 6.58
C GLU A 136 -16.37 36.64 6.75
N PHE A 137 -17.04 35.51 6.99
CA PHE A 137 -18.50 35.41 7.09
C PHE A 137 -19.02 35.24 8.53
N LYS A 138 -18.15 35.29 9.55
CA LYS A 138 -18.55 35.10 10.95
C LYS A 138 -18.08 36.27 11.81
N SER A 139 -18.99 36.83 12.61
CA SER A 139 -18.65 37.88 13.57
C SER A 139 -17.72 37.34 14.67
N LYS A 140 -17.02 38.25 15.34
CA LYS A 140 -16.10 37.93 16.43
C LYS A 140 -16.78 37.13 17.55
N GLU A 141 -18.08 37.35 17.80
CA GLU A 141 -18.84 36.57 18.80
C GLU A 141 -19.03 35.10 18.40
N VAL A 142 -19.25 34.80 17.12
CA VAL A 142 -19.49 33.43 16.63
C VAL A 142 -18.21 32.59 16.64
N MET A 143 -17.05 33.23 16.46
CA MET A 143 -15.75 32.54 16.48
C MET A 143 -15.23 32.23 17.89
N LEU A 144 -15.62 32.99 18.91
CA LEU A 144 -15.17 32.79 20.30
C LEU A 144 -15.97 31.73 21.07
N GLN A 145 -17.05 31.18 20.48
CA GLN A 145 -17.91 30.15 21.08
C GLN A 145 -17.61 28.72 20.60
N LEU A 146 -16.63 28.53 19.71
CA LEU A 146 -16.14 27.23 19.24
C LEU A 146 -14.79 26.91 19.90
#